data_AF-A0A1V5ZPI2-F1
#
_entry.id   AF-A0A1V5ZPI2-F1
#
_cell.length_a   1.000
_cell.length_b   1.000
_cell.length_c   1.000
_cell.angle_alpha   90.00
_cell.angle_beta   90.00
_cell.angle_gamma   90.00
#
_symmetry.space_group_name_H-M   'P 1'
#
loop_
_entity.id
_entity.type
_entity.pdbx_description
1 polymer ?
#
loop_
_entity_poly.entity_id
_entity_poly.type
_entity_poly.pdbx_seq_one_letter_code
_entity_poly.pdbx_strand_id
1 'polypeptide(L)'
;MGKKAYRRGDYKSAEKLDIVAKKHVDHLVFYDDALKNYVNNGKISLRICDEPVDETHLKYIDYVYGQISAMSSPDGKTKYKNLKTVVTKGGPPKDKFGAVDRWYFRSIPKAASEARAIIDKIRKDYTQEFGLYLNNAHKMNMPNRRPRFIGWVLTSFDIDCYMIFAVNKYGEITISGETYYINPWTDKLGGSATKGNDGMGIFIYEYPETKQLLMSIRGEHFRDGIEDFEIMKMITKSTQQSNAKIKAAIAQIEKEKNETALRMEKYVDNPDIKNGFVQMQTILKNFK
;
A
#
# COMPACT_ATOMS: atom_id res chain seq x y z
N MET A 1 -7.37 -6.23 29.63
CA MET A 1 -6.31 -7.14 29.11
C MET A 1 -5.82 -6.62 27.77
N GLY A 2 -4.70 -5.89 27.77
CA GLY A 2 -4.18 -5.23 26.56
C GLY A 2 -3.61 -6.23 25.56
N LYS A 3 -4.01 -6.11 24.30
CA LYS A 3 -3.45 -6.84 23.15
C LYS A 3 -1.92 -6.82 23.26
N LYS A 4 -1.31 -8.01 23.41
CA LYS A 4 0.12 -8.19 23.13
C LYS A 4 0.31 -7.80 21.68
N ALA A 5 0.69 -6.54 21.44
CA ALA A 5 1.46 -6.20 20.26
C ALA A 5 2.54 -7.28 20.15
N TYR A 6 2.74 -7.82 18.94
CA TYR A 6 3.87 -8.69 18.62
C TYR A 6 5.14 -7.99 19.13
N ARG A 7 5.50 -8.22 20.40
CA ARG A 7 6.71 -7.68 21.00
C ARG A 7 7.79 -8.30 20.17
N ARG A 8 8.68 -7.45 19.63
CA ARG A 8 9.99 -7.78 19.07
C ARG A 8 10.55 -8.99 19.82
N GLY A 9 10.25 -10.18 19.32
CA GLY A 9 10.67 -11.42 19.94
C GLY A 9 12.10 -11.62 19.48
N ASP A 10 12.99 -11.98 20.40
CA ASP A 10 14.28 -12.54 20.02
C ASP A 10 14.04 -13.84 19.23
N TYR A 11 13.82 -13.72 17.93
CA TYR A 11 13.66 -14.81 16.95
C TYR A 11 15.01 -15.49 16.66
N LYS A 12 15.82 -15.74 17.69
CA LYS A 12 17.23 -16.15 17.55
C LYS A 12 17.44 -17.67 17.40
N SER A 13 16.38 -18.48 17.25
CA SER A 13 16.49 -19.94 17.10
C SER A 13 15.45 -20.53 16.14
N ALA A 14 15.82 -21.60 15.43
CA ALA A 14 14.95 -22.31 14.47
C ALA A 14 13.66 -22.82 15.12
N GLU A 15 13.75 -23.39 16.31
CA GLU A 15 12.59 -23.88 17.08
C GLU A 15 11.51 -22.80 17.31
N LYS A 16 11.94 -21.56 17.61
CA LYS A 16 11.00 -20.43 17.76
C LYS A 16 10.36 -20.04 16.44
N LEU A 17 11.09 -20.15 15.33
CA LEU A 17 10.57 -19.88 13.99
C LEU A 17 9.58 -20.97 13.55
N ASP A 18 9.81 -22.22 13.92
CA ASP A 18 8.87 -23.33 13.65
C ASP A 18 7.54 -23.11 14.37
N ILE A 19 7.56 -22.65 15.62
CA ILE A 19 6.34 -22.28 16.36
C ILE A 19 5.58 -21.14 15.66
N VAL A 20 6.30 -20.16 15.13
CA VAL A 20 5.70 -19.04 14.38
C VAL A 20 5.09 -19.53 13.06
N ALA A 21 5.82 -20.35 12.31
CA ALA A 21 5.33 -20.96 11.08
C ALA A 21 4.06 -21.78 11.34
N LYS A 22 4.07 -22.64 12.36
CA LYS A 22 2.89 -23.43 12.76
C LYS A 22 1.70 -22.54 13.08
N LYS A 23 1.87 -21.45 13.86
CA LYS A 23 0.78 -20.51 14.15
C LYS A 23 0.19 -19.86 12.89
N HIS A 24 1.02 -19.51 11.92
CA HIS A 24 0.54 -18.99 10.64
C HIS A 24 -0.24 -20.04 9.85
N VAL A 25 0.25 -21.29 9.82
CA VAL A 25 -0.43 -22.42 9.16
C VAL A 25 -1.77 -22.71 9.82
N ASP A 26 -1.82 -22.83 11.15
CA ASP A 26 -3.05 -23.08 11.90
C ASP A 26 -4.09 -21.98 11.62
N HIS A 27 -3.65 -20.73 11.49
CA HIS A 27 -4.51 -19.60 11.12
C HIS A 27 -5.01 -19.68 9.67
N LEU A 28 -4.17 -20.11 8.72
CA LEU A 28 -4.58 -20.32 7.32
C LEU A 28 -5.58 -21.47 7.21
N VAL A 29 -5.37 -22.57 7.93
CA VAL A 29 -6.27 -23.72 7.99
C VAL A 29 -7.62 -23.33 8.56
N PHE A 30 -7.65 -22.51 9.61
CA PHE A 30 -8.90 -22.01 10.19
C PHE A 30 -9.79 -21.28 9.17
N TYR A 31 -9.19 -20.57 8.22
CA TYR A 31 -9.90 -19.83 7.17
C TYR A 31 -9.93 -20.54 5.81
N ASP A 32 -9.50 -21.80 5.72
CA ASP A 32 -9.20 -22.44 4.43
C ASP A 32 -10.41 -22.45 3.49
N ASP A 33 -11.60 -22.75 4.01
CA ASP A 33 -12.83 -22.76 3.22
C ASP A 33 -13.18 -21.40 2.61
N ALA A 34 -12.90 -20.31 3.33
CA ALA A 34 -13.12 -18.96 2.84
C ALA A 34 -12.02 -18.52 1.86
N LEU A 35 -10.79 -18.99 2.04
CA LEU A 35 -9.62 -18.50 1.31
C LEU A 35 -9.26 -19.35 0.09
N LYS A 36 -9.69 -20.62 -0.01
CA LYS A 36 -9.24 -21.59 -1.04
C LYS A 36 -9.29 -21.07 -2.47
N ASN A 37 -10.34 -20.34 -2.83
CA ASN A 37 -10.52 -19.76 -4.17
C ASN A 37 -9.62 -18.55 -4.43
N TYR A 38 -9.18 -17.86 -3.38
CA TYR A 38 -8.36 -16.66 -3.48
C TYR A 38 -6.86 -16.99 -3.39
N VAL A 39 -6.48 -17.98 -2.57
CA VAL A 39 -5.10 -18.45 -2.45
C VAL A 39 -4.61 -19.04 -3.75
N ASN A 40 -5.36 -19.97 -4.34
CA ASN A 40 -4.95 -20.66 -5.56
C ASN A 40 -4.87 -19.74 -6.79
N ASN A 41 -5.56 -18.60 -6.75
CA ASN A 41 -5.53 -17.58 -7.80
C ASN A 41 -4.52 -16.45 -7.51
N GLY A 42 -3.67 -16.58 -6.49
CA GLY A 42 -2.64 -15.60 -6.15
C GLY A 42 -3.18 -14.24 -5.69
N LYS A 43 -4.45 -14.17 -5.26
CA LYS A 43 -5.11 -12.92 -4.86
C LYS A 43 -4.84 -12.55 -3.41
N ILE A 44 -4.50 -13.52 -2.56
CA ILE A 44 -4.16 -13.28 -1.15
C ILE A 44 -2.65 -13.14 -1.01
N SER A 45 -2.28 -12.12 -0.25
CA SER A 45 -0.93 -11.97 0.24
C SER A 45 -0.82 -12.30 1.71
N LEU A 46 0.28 -12.94 2.09
CA LEU A 46 0.65 -13.18 3.47
C LEU A 46 1.75 -12.20 3.89
N ARG A 47 1.47 -11.44 4.95
CA ARG A 47 2.45 -10.60 5.63
C ARG A 47 2.94 -11.31 6.88
N ILE A 48 4.19 -11.77 6.86
CA ILE A 48 4.81 -12.50 7.98
C ILE A 48 5.32 -11.53 9.05
N CYS A 49 5.82 -10.34 8.65
CA CYS A 49 6.41 -9.38 9.56
C CYS A 49 6.06 -7.92 9.21
N ASP A 50 6.09 -7.06 10.23
CA ASP A 50 5.98 -5.61 10.11
C ASP A 50 7.38 -4.96 10.24
N GLU A 51 7.85 -4.30 9.17
CA GLU A 51 9.07 -3.49 9.12
C GLU A 51 10.33 -4.18 9.69
N PRO A 52 10.89 -5.18 8.99
CA PRO A 52 12.14 -5.84 9.42
C PRO A 52 13.29 -4.83 9.48
N VAL A 53 13.95 -4.78 10.64
CA VAL A 53 14.91 -3.73 11.01
C VAL A 53 16.31 -4.00 10.45
N ASP A 54 16.64 -5.28 10.22
CA ASP A 54 17.93 -5.75 9.71
C ASP A 54 17.75 -7.00 8.83
N GLU A 55 18.84 -7.43 8.20
CA GLU A 55 18.84 -8.56 7.24
C GLU A 55 18.63 -9.93 7.88
N THR A 56 18.91 -10.08 9.17
CA THR A 56 18.64 -11.32 9.90
C THR A 56 17.13 -11.54 10.00
N HIS A 57 16.37 -10.47 10.24
CA HIS A 57 14.90 -10.54 10.23
C HIS A 57 14.33 -10.92 8.87
N LEU A 58 14.97 -10.48 7.78
CA LEU A 58 14.58 -10.88 6.44
C LEU A 58 14.75 -12.40 6.26
N LYS A 59 15.89 -12.98 6.66
CA LYS A 59 16.10 -14.45 6.62
C LYS A 59 15.06 -15.26 7.38
N TYR A 60 14.47 -14.72 8.46
CA TYR A 60 13.38 -15.36 9.18
C TYR A 60 12.08 -15.40 8.37
N ILE A 61 11.81 -14.36 7.57
CA ILE A 61 10.65 -14.33 6.66
C ILE A 61 10.79 -15.45 5.63
N ASP A 62 11.97 -15.62 5.03
CA ASP A 62 12.24 -16.70 4.07
C ASP A 62 12.06 -18.08 4.71
N TYR A 63 12.59 -18.27 5.94
CA TYR A 63 12.43 -19.53 6.65
C TYR A 63 10.95 -19.88 6.91
N VAL A 64 10.22 -18.93 7.51
CA VAL A 64 8.79 -19.13 7.85
C VAL A 64 7.96 -19.34 6.58
N TYR A 65 8.23 -18.57 5.52
CA TYR A 65 7.55 -18.76 4.24
C TYR A 65 7.88 -20.11 3.61
N GLY A 66 9.14 -20.56 3.66
CA GLY A 66 9.55 -21.88 3.19
C GLY A 66 8.71 -22.99 3.83
N GLN A 67 8.54 -22.95 5.15
CA GLN A 67 7.69 -23.90 5.88
C GLN A 67 6.22 -23.84 5.43
N ILE A 68 5.65 -22.64 5.33
CA ILE A 68 4.25 -22.46 4.91
C ILE A 68 4.03 -22.95 3.48
N SER A 69 4.94 -22.60 2.56
CA SER A 69 4.84 -22.95 1.14
C SER A 69 4.95 -24.46 0.87
N ALA A 70 5.63 -25.19 1.75
CA ALA A 70 5.72 -26.65 1.67
C ALA A 70 4.40 -27.37 2.04
N MET A 71 3.42 -26.66 2.58
CA MET A 71 2.18 -27.23 3.10
C MET A 71 0.97 -27.02 2.18
N SER A 72 -0.10 -27.76 2.49
CA SER A 72 -1.43 -27.62 1.89
C SER A 72 -2.50 -27.71 2.98
N SER A 73 -3.74 -27.34 2.62
CA SER A 73 -4.90 -27.63 3.47
C SER A 73 -5.00 -29.13 3.80
N PRO A 74 -5.71 -29.50 4.90
CA PRO A 74 -5.90 -30.90 5.27
C PRO A 74 -6.54 -31.76 4.18
N ASP A 75 -7.38 -31.17 3.32
CA ASP A 75 -8.01 -31.85 2.19
C ASP A 75 -7.21 -31.76 0.87
N GLY A 76 -6.04 -31.13 0.90
CA GLY A 76 -5.12 -30.97 -0.23
C GLY A 76 -5.56 -29.99 -1.32
N LYS A 77 -6.71 -29.31 -1.17
CA LYS A 77 -7.25 -28.42 -2.21
C LYS A 77 -6.60 -27.05 -2.25
N THR A 78 -6.14 -26.54 -1.11
CA THR A 78 -5.47 -25.25 -1.02
C THR A 78 -3.96 -25.46 -0.95
N LYS A 79 -3.23 -24.90 -1.93
CA LYS A 79 -1.77 -25.01 -2.00
C LYS A 79 -1.14 -23.71 -1.50
N TYR A 80 -0.57 -23.71 -0.30
CA TYR A 80 -0.05 -22.49 0.31
C TYR A 80 1.20 -21.93 -0.37
N LYS A 81 1.89 -22.71 -1.21
CA LYS A 81 2.91 -22.19 -2.15
C LYS A 81 2.41 -21.11 -3.12
N ASN A 82 1.09 -20.96 -3.29
CA ASN A 82 0.50 -19.95 -4.16
C ASN A 82 0.24 -18.61 -3.44
N LEU A 83 0.44 -18.55 -2.11
CA LEU A 83 0.35 -17.30 -1.36
C LEU A 83 1.45 -16.33 -1.82
N LYS A 84 1.08 -15.07 -2.02
CA LYS A 84 2.05 -14.02 -2.32
C LYS A 84 2.65 -13.46 -1.03
N THR A 85 3.97 -13.42 -0.89
CA THR A 85 4.59 -12.79 0.28
C THR A 85 4.60 -11.27 0.16
N VAL A 86 4.30 -10.58 1.27
CA VAL A 86 4.35 -9.12 1.36
C VAL A 86 5.28 -8.69 2.47
N VAL A 87 6.15 -7.72 2.16
CA VAL A 87 7.00 -7.05 3.14
C VAL A 87 6.80 -5.55 3.09
N THR A 88 6.61 -4.94 4.27
CA THR A 88 6.63 -3.49 4.44
C THR A 88 7.97 -3.06 5.00
N LYS A 89 8.59 -1.98 4.49
CA LYS A 89 9.88 -1.50 5.03
C LYS A 89 10.04 0.01 4.91
N GLY A 90 10.91 0.57 5.76
CA GLY A 90 11.45 1.94 5.68
C GLY A 90 11.87 2.38 4.28
N GLY A 91 12.59 1.50 3.59
CA GLY A 91 13.14 1.68 2.25
C GLY A 91 13.68 0.35 1.74
N PRO A 92 14.27 0.30 0.54
CA PRO A 92 14.83 -0.93 -0.01
C PRO A 92 15.93 -1.50 0.89
N PRO A 93 16.09 -2.83 0.96
CA PRO A 93 17.25 -3.43 1.62
C PRO A 93 18.55 -3.04 0.90
N LYS A 94 19.67 -3.07 1.62
CA LYS A 94 21.00 -2.77 1.05
C LYS A 94 21.38 -3.84 0.03
N ASP A 95 21.26 -5.09 0.45
CA ASP A 95 21.52 -6.27 -0.36
C ASP A 95 20.23 -6.87 -0.93
N LYS A 96 20.37 -7.57 -2.06
CA LYS A 96 19.25 -8.28 -2.68
C LYS A 96 18.76 -9.38 -1.73
N PHE A 97 17.47 -9.36 -1.44
CA PHE A 97 16.83 -10.30 -0.52
C PHE A 97 15.85 -11.23 -1.26
N GLY A 98 15.68 -12.47 -0.77
CA GLY A 98 14.90 -13.53 -1.42
C GLY A 98 13.38 -13.41 -1.28
N ALA A 99 12.69 -14.39 -1.86
CA ALA A 99 11.27 -14.79 -1.77
C ALA A 99 10.14 -13.76 -1.50
N VAL A 100 10.34 -12.46 -1.75
CA VAL A 100 9.29 -11.44 -1.60
C VAL A 100 8.56 -11.21 -2.93
N ASP A 101 7.27 -11.51 -2.99
CA ASP A 101 6.42 -11.26 -4.15
C ASP A 101 6.00 -9.79 -4.28
N ARG A 102 5.92 -9.07 -3.15
CA ARG A 102 5.44 -7.68 -3.09
C ARG A 102 6.15 -6.86 -2.02
N TRP A 103 6.80 -5.79 -2.44
CA TRP A 103 7.43 -4.83 -1.53
C TRP A 103 6.55 -3.59 -1.35
N TYR A 104 6.39 -3.12 -0.11
CA TYR A 104 5.77 -1.83 0.17
C TYR A 104 6.70 -0.94 1.00
N PHE A 105 7.15 0.15 0.39
CA PHE A 105 8.06 1.09 1.04
C PHE A 105 7.30 2.25 1.64
N ARG A 106 7.64 2.60 2.89
CA ARG A 106 6.96 3.67 3.63
C ARG A 106 7.42 5.08 3.25
N SER A 107 8.47 5.17 2.45
CA SER A 107 8.99 6.41 1.92
C SER A 107 9.81 6.15 0.66
N ILE A 108 9.76 7.11 -0.25
CA ILE A 108 10.80 7.33 -1.26
C ILE A 108 11.58 8.59 -0.87
N PRO A 109 12.85 8.73 -1.31
CA PRO A 109 13.59 9.98 -1.18
C PRO A 109 12.78 11.17 -1.68
N LYS A 110 13.01 12.33 -1.08
CA LYS A 110 12.34 13.56 -1.48
C LYS A 110 12.84 14.05 -2.83
N ALA A 111 14.13 13.93 -3.09
CA ALA A 111 14.76 14.29 -4.36
C ALA A 111 14.33 13.30 -5.46
N ALA A 112 13.88 13.82 -6.60
CA ALA A 112 13.38 13.03 -7.71
C ALA A 112 14.48 12.15 -8.32
N SER A 113 15.70 12.66 -8.42
CA SER A 113 16.86 11.91 -8.92
C SER A 113 17.20 10.71 -8.03
N GLU A 114 17.22 10.91 -6.71
CA GLU A 114 17.46 9.84 -5.74
C GLU A 114 16.32 8.82 -5.72
N ALA A 115 15.07 9.27 -5.79
CA ALA A 115 13.91 8.39 -5.85
C ALA A 115 13.93 7.50 -7.10
N ARG A 116 14.25 8.07 -8.27
CA ARG A 116 14.42 7.31 -9.51
C ARG A 116 15.55 6.29 -9.40
N ALA A 117 16.72 6.69 -8.91
CA ALA A 117 17.86 5.78 -8.76
C ALA A 117 17.55 4.60 -7.84
N ILE A 118 16.81 4.83 -6.75
CA ILE A 118 16.35 3.77 -5.85
C ILE A 118 15.38 2.82 -6.56
N ILE A 119 14.43 3.37 -7.33
CA ILE A 119 13.42 2.57 -8.03
C ILE A 119 14.06 1.76 -9.15
N ASP A 120 14.98 2.34 -9.91
CA ASP A 120 15.75 1.63 -10.93
C ASP A 120 16.55 0.49 -10.31
N LYS A 121 17.16 0.71 -9.13
CA LYS A 121 17.81 -0.36 -8.36
C LYS A 121 16.80 -1.45 -7.97
N ILE A 122 15.63 -1.09 -7.44
CA ILE A 122 14.59 -2.05 -7.07
C ILE A 122 14.17 -2.88 -8.29
N ARG A 123 13.90 -2.24 -9.43
CA ARG A 123 13.50 -2.91 -10.68
C ARG A 123 14.60 -3.83 -11.24
N LYS A 124 15.86 -3.48 -11.03
CA LYS A 124 17.01 -4.32 -11.42
C LYS A 124 17.17 -5.53 -10.50
N ASP A 125 17.02 -5.32 -9.20
CA ASP A 125 17.28 -6.35 -8.19
C ASP A 125 16.08 -7.30 -8.03
N TYR A 126 14.86 -6.80 -8.26
CA TYR A 126 13.59 -7.47 -8.06
C TYR A 126 12.74 -7.42 -9.33
N THR A 127 12.28 -8.59 -9.78
CA THR A 127 11.30 -8.71 -10.88
C THR A 127 9.86 -8.58 -10.39
N GLN A 128 9.69 -8.46 -9.08
CA GLN A 128 8.41 -8.45 -8.39
C GLN A 128 7.76 -7.06 -8.34
N GLU A 129 6.47 -7.04 -8.01
CA GLU A 129 5.73 -5.80 -7.81
C GLU A 129 6.27 -5.04 -6.59
N PHE A 130 6.38 -3.71 -6.71
CA PHE A 130 6.63 -2.87 -5.56
C PHE A 130 5.66 -1.70 -5.50
N GLY A 131 5.41 -1.24 -4.28
CA GLY A 131 4.43 -0.23 -3.97
C GLY A 131 4.87 0.71 -2.86
N LEU A 132 4.05 1.73 -2.63
CA LEU A 132 4.22 2.65 -1.51
C LEU A 132 3.22 2.36 -0.39
N TYR A 133 3.60 2.73 0.82
CA TYR A 133 2.80 2.63 2.04
C TYR A 133 2.98 3.90 2.89
N LEU A 134 2.33 5.01 2.54
CA LEU A 134 2.61 6.30 3.16
C LEU A 134 1.60 6.66 4.26
N ASN A 135 1.71 6.04 5.44
CA ASN A 135 0.80 6.28 6.56
C ASN A 135 0.71 7.74 7.00
N ASN A 136 1.86 8.41 7.14
CA ASN A 136 1.94 9.79 7.64
C ASN A 136 1.88 10.86 6.54
N ALA A 137 1.83 10.46 5.26
CA ALA A 137 1.80 11.40 4.14
C ALA A 137 0.41 11.90 3.80
N HIS A 138 -0.66 11.23 4.26
CA HIS A 138 -2.03 11.70 4.06
C HIS A 138 -2.34 12.87 5.01
N LYS A 139 -2.24 14.10 4.48
CA LYS A 139 -2.70 15.30 5.17
C LYS A 139 -3.67 16.03 4.28
N MET A 140 -4.95 15.97 4.64
CA MET A 140 -6.05 16.44 3.79
C MET A 140 -6.08 17.94 3.57
N ASN A 141 -5.52 18.69 4.53
CA ASN A 141 -5.35 20.13 4.45
C ASN A 141 -4.22 20.55 3.50
N MET A 142 -3.38 19.63 3.01
CA MET A 142 -2.23 19.93 2.16
C MET A 142 -2.47 19.40 0.73
N PRO A 143 -2.47 20.26 -0.30
CA PRO A 143 -2.77 19.84 -1.68
C PRO A 143 -1.87 18.72 -2.26
N ASN A 144 -0.56 18.71 -1.97
CA ASN A 144 0.40 17.63 -2.35
C ASN A 144 0.23 16.34 -1.55
N ARG A 145 -0.70 16.33 -0.59
CA ARG A 145 -0.94 15.21 0.31
C ARG A 145 -2.38 14.72 0.24
N ARG A 146 -3.12 15.19 -0.77
CA ARG A 146 -4.47 14.72 -1.10
C ARG A 146 -4.41 13.31 -1.71
N PRO A 147 -5.40 12.46 -1.44
CA PRO A 147 -5.38 11.06 -1.88
C PRO A 147 -5.25 10.87 -3.40
N ARG A 148 -5.85 11.73 -4.22
CA ARG A 148 -5.75 11.65 -5.69
C ARG A 148 -4.32 11.76 -6.19
N PHE A 149 -3.48 12.56 -5.52
CA PHE A 149 -2.09 12.78 -5.91
C PHE A 149 -1.25 11.49 -5.85
N ILE A 150 -1.68 10.49 -5.09
CA ILE A 150 -1.00 9.21 -4.97
C ILE A 150 -0.86 8.53 -6.33
N GLY A 151 -1.91 8.50 -7.16
CA GLY A 151 -1.83 7.90 -8.50
C GLY A 151 -0.83 8.60 -9.42
N TRP A 152 -0.70 9.92 -9.29
CA TRP A 152 0.28 10.71 -10.01
C TRP A 152 1.71 10.41 -9.54
N VAL A 153 1.92 10.24 -8.24
CA VAL A 153 3.20 9.79 -7.68
C VAL A 153 3.56 8.39 -8.20
N LEU A 154 2.60 7.45 -8.19
CA LEU A 154 2.82 6.11 -8.73
C LEU A 154 3.24 6.17 -10.21
N THR A 155 2.57 7.00 -11.00
CA THR A 155 2.89 7.19 -12.43
C THR A 155 4.25 7.85 -12.63
N SER A 156 4.57 8.89 -11.86
CA SER A 156 5.82 9.65 -11.95
C SER A 156 7.06 8.80 -11.77
N PHE A 157 6.95 7.80 -10.91
CA PHE A 157 8.05 6.96 -10.47
C PHE A 157 7.92 5.50 -10.90
N ASP A 158 6.96 5.18 -11.78
CA ASP A 158 6.68 3.81 -12.26
C ASP A 158 6.56 2.77 -11.14
N ILE A 159 5.74 3.09 -10.15
CA ILE A 159 5.45 2.24 -8.98
C ILE A 159 4.16 1.46 -9.24
N ASP A 160 4.14 0.16 -8.94
CA ASP A 160 3.05 -0.72 -9.37
C ASP A 160 1.76 -0.54 -8.58
N CYS A 161 1.88 -0.26 -7.28
CA CYS A 161 0.74 -0.31 -6.38
C CYS A 161 0.89 0.59 -5.15
N TYR A 162 -0.22 0.73 -4.43
CA TYR A 162 -0.28 1.47 -3.18
C TYR A 162 -0.96 0.62 -2.11
N MET A 163 -0.41 0.64 -0.89
CA MET A 163 -1.02 0.02 0.26
C MET A 163 -1.47 1.07 1.27
N ILE A 164 -2.68 0.90 1.77
CA ILE A 164 -3.27 1.71 2.83
C ILE A 164 -3.41 0.83 4.07
N PHE A 165 -3.01 1.33 5.25
CA PHE A 165 -3.05 0.53 6.48
C PHE A 165 -4.47 0.22 6.98
N ALA A 166 -5.45 1.07 6.69
CA ALA A 166 -6.83 0.90 7.11
C ALA A 166 -7.82 1.62 6.17
N VAL A 167 -9.03 1.08 6.07
CA VAL A 167 -10.12 1.66 5.27
C VAL A 167 -11.34 2.08 6.12
N ASN A 168 -11.47 1.54 7.33
CA ASN A 168 -12.62 1.73 8.22
C ASN A 168 -12.25 1.65 9.72
N LYS A 169 -11.06 2.13 10.11
CA LYS A 169 -10.60 2.06 11.51
C LYS A 169 -11.10 3.28 12.31
N TYR A 170 -12.28 3.17 12.91
CA TYR A 170 -12.93 4.29 13.62
C TYR A 170 -12.28 4.69 14.96
N GLY A 171 -11.50 3.80 15.58
CA GLY A 171 -10.72 4.09 16.79
C GLY A 171 -11.43 3.73 18.10
N GLU A 172 -10.66 3.66 19.19
CA GLU A 172 -11.13 3.41 20.55
C GLU A 172 -10.36 4.35 21.51
N ILE A 173 -11.01 4.81 22.57
CA ILE A 173 -10.44 5.67 23.61
C ILE A 173 -10.62 4.96 24.95
N THR A 174 -9.56 4.91 25.76
CA THR A 174 -9.63 4.38 27.13
C THR A 174 -9.63 5.53 28.13
N ILE A 175 -10.68 5.63 28.95
CA ILE A 175 -10.82 6.63 30.02
C ILE A 175 -11.01 5.87 31.33
N SER A 176 -10.15 6.11 32.31
CA SER A 176 -10.24 5.49 33.65
C SER A 176 -10.36 3.95 33.65
N GLY A 177 -9.75 3.29 32.66
CA GLY A 177 -9.76 1.82 32.53
C GLY A 177 -10.92 1.25 31.69
N GLU A 178 -11.89 2.09 31.31
CA GLU A 178 -13.00 1.70 30.44
C GLU A 178 -12.71 2.07 28.98
N THR A 179 -13.14 1.21 28.04
CA THR A 179 -12.91 1.40 26.59
C THR A 179 -14.19 1.89 25.92
N TYR A 180 -14.09 3.03 25.25
CA TYR A 180 -15.15 3.68 24.48
C TYR A 180 -14.78 3.63 23.00
N TYR A 181 -15.75 3.26 22.15
CA TYR A 181 -15.55 3.25 20.69
C TYR A 181 -16.00 4.58 20.12
N ILE A 182 -15.17 5.16 19.24
CA ILE A 182 -15.47 6.44 18.60
C ILE A 182 -16.59 6.25 17.59
N ASN A 183 -17.64 7.07 17.67
CA ASN A 183 -18.67 7.14 16.64
C ASN A 183 -18.18 8.09 15.52
N PRO A 184 -17.84 7.58 14.33
CA PRO A 184 -17.24 8.39 13.28
C PRO A 184 -18.21 9.40 12.65
N TRP A 185 -19.50 9.35 12.98
CA TRP A 185 -20.53 10.28 12.50
C TRP A 185 -20.73 11.49 13.38
N THR A 186 -20.52 11.35 14.69
CA THR A 186 -20.80 12.40 15.69
C THR A 186 -19.53 12.94 16.31
N ASP A 187 -18.50 12.10 16.41
CA ASP A 187 -17.27 12.46 17.07
C ASP A 187 -16.34 13.06 16.02
N LYS A 188 -16.00 14.34 16.18
CA LYS A 188 -14.85 14.89 15.46
C LYS A 188 -13.65 14.07 15.92
N LEU A 189 -13.02 13.33 15.01
CA LEU A 189 -11.69 12.75 15.21
C LEU A 189 -10.60 13.82 15.41
N GLY A 190 -10.98 15.05 15.77
CA GLY A 190 -10.11 16.19 16.01
C GLY A 190 -9.30 15.98 17.27
N GLY A 191 -8.05 15.55 17.09
CA GLY A 191 -6.99 15.84 18.04
C GLY A 191 -6.59 14.74 19.04
N SER A 192 -7.16 13.53 19.01
CA SER A 192 -6.74 12.50 19.97
C SER A 192 -6.83 11.04 19.50
N ALA A 193 -6.69 10.77 18.20
CA ALA A 193 -6.03 9.54 17.84
C ALA A 193 -4.59 9.66 18.38
N THR A 194 -4.34 9.21 19.62
CA THR A 194 -3.07 9.31 20.36
C THR A 194 -1.84 8.76 19.60
N LYS A 195 -2.03 8.23 18.38
CA LYS A 195 -1.02 7.62 17.51
C LYS A 195 -1.21 7.91 15.99
N GLY A 196 -1.98 8.94 15.57
CA GLY A 196 -2.17 9.25 14.13
C GLY A 196 -2.82 10.61 13.82
N ASN A 197 -2.83 11.02 12.55
CA ASN A 197 -3.52 12.24 12.09
C ASN A 197 -5.05 12.02 12.01
N ASP A 198 -5.84 13.08 12.12
CA ASP A 198 -7.29 13.01 11.98
C ASP A 198 -7.71 12.31 10.67
N GLY A 199 -8.58 11.30 10.80
CA GLY A 199 -9.11 10.55 9.66
C GLY A 199 -8.11 9.63 8.94
N MET A 200 -6.92 9.38 9.50
CA MET A 200 -5.92 8.47 8.92
C MET A 200 -6.55 7.07 8.69
N GLY A 201 -6.62 6.62 7.44
CA GLY A 201 -7.12 5.28 7.10
C GLY A 201 -8.62 5.06 7.33
N ILE A 202 -9.42 6.10 7.19
CA ILE A 202 -10.88 6.00 7.18
C ILE A 202 -11.37 6.55 5.84
N PHE A 203 -11.76 5.64 4.96
CA PHE A 203 -12.32 5.95 3.65
C PHE A 203 -13.80 5.61 3.56
N ILE A 204 -14.25 4.63 4.35
CA ILE A 204 -15.60 4.09 4.34
C ILE A 204 -16.23 4.27 5.72
N TYR A 205 -17.48 4.70 5.74
CA TYR A 205 -18.29 4.94 6.95
C TYR A 205 -19.56 4.08 6.87
N GLU A 206 -19.87 3.32 7.91
CA GLU A 206 -21.15 2.61 8.01
C GLU A 206 -22.22 3.53 8.60
N TYR A 207 -23.26 3.87 7.83
CA TYR A 207 -24.33 4.75 8.29
C TYR A 207 -25.10 4.12 9.46
N PRO A 208 -25.34 4.83 10.58
CA PRO A 208 -25.81 4.18 11.81
C PRO A 208 -27.20 3.55 11.68
N GLU A 209 -28.11 4.22 10.97
CA GLU A 209 -29.52 3.87 10.86
C GLU A 209 -29.76 2.76 9.84
N THR A 210 -29.15 2.86 8.65
CA THR A 210 -29.40 1.93 7.54
C THR A 210 -28.33 0.85 7.37
N LYS A 211 -27.21 0.96 8.11
CA LYS A 211 -26.01 0.12 7.95
C LYS A 211 -25.37 0.19 6.55
N GLN A 212 -25.73 1.21 5.76
CA GLN A 212 -25.14 1.43 4.44
C GLN A 212 -23.67 1.83 4.55
N LEU A 213 -22.81 1.20 3.76
CA LEU A 213 -21.41 1.61 3.62
C LEU A 213 -21.32 2.80 2.66
N LEU A 214 -20.80 3.92 3.16
CA LEU A 214 -20.67 5.18 2.44
C LEU A 214 -19.20 5.54 2.25
N MET A 215 -18.82 5.85 1.00
CA MET A 215 -17.48 6.32 0.68
C MET A 215 -17.36 7.80 1.04
N SER A 216 -16.25 8.17 1.68
CA SER A 216 -15.91 9.56 1.92
C SER A 216 -15.38 10.23 0.66
N ILE A 217 -15.45 11.56 0.59
CA ILE A 217 -14.81 12.38 -0.46
C ILE A 217 -13.32 12.00 -0.64
N ARG A 218 -12.64 11.60 0.44
CA ARG A 218 -11.24 11.21 0.42
C ARG A 218 -11.02 9.84 -0.23
N GLY A 219 -11.97 8.94 -0.01
CA GLY A 219 -12.00 7.62 -0.64
C GLY A 219 -12.29 7.75 -2.12
N GLU A 220 -13.19 8.64 -2.49
CA GLU A 220 -13.44 9.00 -3.89
C GLU A 220 -12.21 9.61 -4.56
N HIS A 221 -11.56 10.59 -3.93
CA HIS A 221 -10.31 11.14 -4.46
C HIS A 221 -9.20 10.08 -4.58
N PHE A 222 -9.13 9.14 -3.64
CA PHE A 222 -8.16 8.04 -3.73
C PHE A 222 -8.47 7.16 -4.95
N ARG A 223 -9.74 6.75 -5.11
CA ARG A 223 -10.24 5.98 -6.26
C ARG A 223 -9.89 6.67 -7.58
N ASP A 224 -10.23 7.95 -7.72
CA ASP A 224 -9.91 8.76 -8.90
C ASP A 224 -8.40 8.78 -9.20
N GLY A 225 -7.56 8.84 -8.15
CA GLY A 225 -6.11 8.81 -8.31
C GLY A 225 -5.63 7.47 -8.87
N ILE A 226 -6.15 6.36 -8.36
CA ILE A 226 -5.83 5.04 -8.88
C ILE A 226 -6.33 4.88 -10.33
N GLU A 227 -7.51 5.39 -10.65
CA GLU A 227 -8.04 5.38 -12.03
C GLU A 227 -7.16 6.21 -12.98
N ASP A 228 -6.74 7.42 -12.57
CA ASP A 228 -5.77 8.23 -13.32
C ASP A 228 -4.49 7.42 -13.64
N PHE A 229 -3.94 6.72 -12.63
CA PHE A 229 -2.76 5.87 -12.79
C PHE A 229 -2.98 4.72 -13.79
N GLU A 230 -4.09 4.00 -13.67
CA GLU A 230 -4.40 2.89 -14.57
C GLU A 230 -4.57 3.36 -16.01
N ILE A 231 -5.30 4.46 -16.24
CA ILE A 231 -5.48 5.03 -17.58
C ILE A 231 -4.13 5.49 -18.15
N MET A 232 -3.32 6.23 -17.39
CA MET A 232 -2.01 6.67 -17.86
C MET A 232 -1.08 5.49 -18.19
N LYS A 233 -1.13 4.41 -17.39
CA LYS A 233 -0.40 3.16 -17.65
C LYS A 233 -0.89 2.46 -18.93
N MET A 234 -2.19 2.43 -19.18
CA MET A 234 -2.75 1.88 -20.41
C MET A 234 -2.33 2.69 -21.65
N ILE A 235 -2.36 4.02 -21.56
CA ILE A 235 -1.95 4.92 -22.66
C ILE A 235 -0.48 4.72 -23.00
N THR A 236 0.40 4.74 -21.99
CA THR A 236 1.85 4.60 -22.16
C THR A 236 2.26 3.22 -22.69
N LYS A 237 1.50 2.17 -22.35
CA LYS A 237 1.72 0.80 -22.83
C LYS A 237 0.94 0.44 -24.11
N SER A 238 0.24 1.39 -24.73
CA SER A 238 -0.54 1.12 -25.95
C SER A 238 0.36 0.64 -27.09
N THR A 239 -0.12 -0.34 -27.86
CA THR A 239 0.57 -0.84 -29.08
C THR A 239 0.47 0.13 -30.25
N GLN A 240 -0.40 1.14 -30.16
CA GLN A 240 -0.66 2.13 -31.21
C GLN A 240 0.21 3.39 -31.04
N GLN A 241 1.49 3.24 -30.65
CA GLN A 241 2.37 4.39 -30.38
C GLN A 241 2.65 5.25 -31.62
N SER A 242 2.41 4.73 -32.82
CA SER A 242 2.49 5.49 -34.08
C SER A 242 1.32 6.46 -34.30
N ASN A 243 0.21 6.30 -33.55
CA ASN A 243 -0.93 7.20 -33.63
C ASN A 243 -0.57 8.56 -33.01
N ALA A 244 -0.74 9.65 -33.78
CA ALA A 244 -0.38 11.00 -33.37
C ALA A 244 -1.07 11.44 -32.06
N LYS A 245 -2.33 11.05 -31.84
CA LYS A 245 -3.10 11.36 -30.63
C LYS A 245 -2.53 10.65 -29.40
N ILE A 246 -2.22 9.36 -29.54
CA ILE A 246 -1.59 8.56 -28.47
C ILE A 246 -0.20 9.10 -28.17
N LYS A 247 0.59 9.44 -29.18
CA LYS A 247 1.91 10.05 -29.01
C LYS A 247 1.83 11.40 -28.27
N ALA A 248 0.84 12.24 -28.58
CA ALA A 248 0.61 13.51 -27.88
C ALA A 248 0.19 13.30 -26.42
N ALA A 249 -0.69 12.32 -26.16
CA ALA A 249 -1.07 11.96 -24.79
C ALA A 249 0.11 11.42 -23.98
N ILE A 250 0.96 10.56 -24.55
CA ILE A 250 2.19 10.06 -23.92
C ILE A 250 3.13 11.22 -23.60
N ALA A 251 3.35 12.14 -24.53
CA ALA A 251 4.20 13.31 -24.28
C ALA A 251 3.67 14.19 -23.13
N GLN A 252 2.35 14.37 -23.05
CA GLN A 252 1.72 15.10 -21.96
C GLN A 252 1.85 14.34 -20.62
N ILE A 253 1.71 13.02 -20.61
CA ILE A 253 1.94 12.19 -19.42
C ILE A 253 3.39 12.34 -18.94
N GLU A 254 4.38 12.23 -19.82
CA GLU A 254 5.80 12.39 -19.44
C GLU A 254 6.11 13.79 -18.89
N LYS A 255 5.46 14.83 -19.42
CA LYS A 255 5.55 16.18 -18.85
C LYS A 255 5.00 16.21 -17.41
N GLU A 256 3.79 15.71 -17.19
CA GLU A 256 3.16 15.72 -15.86
C GLU A 256 3.89 14.81 -14.85
N LYS A 257 4.51 13.71 -15.30
CA LYS A 257 5.39 12.87 -14.47
C LYS A 257 6.55 13.69 -13.91
N ASN A 258 7.22 14.48 -14.75
CA ASN A 258 8.32 15.35 -14.32
C ASN A 258 7.85 16.48 -13.40
N GLU A 259 6.73 17.14 -13.73
CA GLU A 259 6.16 18.18 -12.85
C GLU A 259 5.79 17.61 -11.48
N THR A 260 5.19 16.41 -11.44
CA THR A 260 4.82 15.72 -10.19
C THR A 260 6.03 15.41 -9.32
N ALA A 261 7.12 14.92 -9.93
CA ALA A 261 8.36 14.63 -9.20
C ALA A 261 8.96 15.90 -8.56
N LEU A 262 9.00 17.02 -9.28
CA LEU A 262 9.49 18.31 -8.76
C LEU A 262 8.61 18.86 -7.63
N ARG A 263 7.29 18.64 -7.69
CA ARG A 263 6.36 19.03 -6.62
C ARG A 263 6.59 18.20 -5.34
N MET A 264 7.03 16.95 -5.47
CA MET A 264 7.43 16.12 -4.33
C MET A 264 8.70 16.67 -3.65
N GLU A 265 9.69 17.18 -4.39
CA GLU A 265 10.91 17.73 -3.79
C GLU A 265 10.61 18.97 -2.93
N LYS A 266 9.74 19.84 -3.44
CA LYS A 266 9.35 21.11 -2.82
C LYS A 266 8.22 20.86 -1.81
N TYR A 267 8.47 20.12 -0.73
CA TYR A 267 7.57 19.88 0.43
C TYR A 267 7.09 21.17 1.15
N VAL A 268 6.70 22.18 0.40
CA VAL A 268 6.15 23.44 0.85
C VAL A 268 4.63 23.29 0.79
N ASP A 269 3.96 23.85 1.78
CA ASP A 269 2.51 24.01 1.83
C ASP A 269 2.06 24.99 0.75
N ASN A 270 2.22 24.60 -0.52
CA ASN A 270 1.93 25.46 -1.65
C ASN A 270 0.49 25.19 -2.15
N PRO A 271 -0.42 26.19 -2.07
CA PRO A 271 -1.80 26.06 -2.56
C PRO A 271 -1.90 25.84 -4.08
N ASP A 272 -0.85 26.12 -4.85
CA ASP A 272 -0.86 26.11 -6.33
C ASP A 272 -0.64 24.73 -6.97
N ILE A 273 -0.79 23.64 -6.21
CA ILE A 273 -0.70 22.30 -6.77
C ILE A 273 -1.91 22.07 -7.64
N LYS A 274 -1.68 22.09 -8.96
CA LYS A 274 -2.70 21.90 -9.97
C LYS A 274 -3.53 20.65 -9.66
N ASN A 275 -4.83 20.81 -9.82
CA ASN A 275 -5.80 19.77 -9.56
C ASN A 275 -5.68 18.65 -10.60
N GLY A 276 -5.35 17.43 -10.17
CA GLY A 276 -5.19 16.23 -11.03
C GLY A 276 -6.34 16.01 -12.01
N PHE A 277 -7.56 16.47 -11.66
CA PHE A 277 -8.70 16.53 -12.58
C PHE A 277 -8.40 17.28 -13.89
N VAL A 278 -7.81 18.47 -13.83
CA VAL A 278 -7.51 19.30 -15.00
C VAL A 278 -6.42 18.66 -15.86
N GLN A 279 -5.41 18.05 -15.23
CA GLN A 279 -4.35 17.34 -15.95
C GLN A 279 -4.93 16.14 -16.70
N MET A 280 -5.75 15.32 -16.02
CA MET A 280 -6.35 14.15 -16.65
C MET A 280 -7.29 14.54 -17.79
N GLN A 281 -8.10 15.59 -17.64
CA GLN A 281 -8.92 16.11 -18.73
C GLN A 281 -8.08 16.54 -19.94
N THR A 282 -6.91 17.14 -19.71
CA THR A 282 -6.01 17.54 -20.79
C THR A 282 -5.46 16.32 -21.54
N ILE A 283 -5.05 15.27 -20.80
CA ILE A 283 -4.60 14.01 -21.38
C ILE A 283 -5.72 13.35 -22.19
N LEU A 284 -6.93 13.28 -21.64
CA LEU A 284 -8.09 12.65 -22.29
C LEU A 284 -8.63 13.45 -23.49
N LYS A 285 -8.48 14.78 -23.51
CA LYS A 285 -8.83 15.59 -24.68
C LYS A 285 -8.01 15.22 -25.91
N ASN A 286 -6.77 14.77 -25.73
CA ASN A 286 -5.94 14.29 -26.83
C ASN A 286 -6.45 12.96 -27.43
N PHE A 287 -7.38 12.25 -26.77
CA PHE A 287 -7.99 11.01 -27.28
C PHE A 287 -9.28 11.22 -28.08
N LYS A 288 -9.97 12.35 -27.90
CA LYS A 288 -11.17 12.69 -28.69
C LYS A 288 -10.76 13.09 -30.10
#